data_AF-A0A227J1W5-F1
#
_entry.id   AF-A0A227J1W5-F1
#
_cell.length_a   1.000
_cell.length_b   1.000
_cell.length_c   1.000
_cell.angle_alpha   90.00
_cell.angle_beta   90.00
_cell.angle_gamma   90.00
#
_symmetry.space_group_name_H-M   'P 1'
#
loop_
_entity.id
_entity.type
_entity.pdbx_description
1 polymer ?
#
loop_
_entity_poly.entity_id
_entity_poly.type
_entity_poly.pdbx_seq_one_letter_code
_entity_poly.pdbx_strand_id
1 'polypeptide(L)'
;KLNATNENAEQIGDMLMEETGALSVTFLDAQDTPVFEPLPGETRLWGDTDILALYDAEADTNFIIDQIKASNMLAENFAYKVEQLEDKDWEREWMENFHP
;
A
#
# COMPACT_ATOMS: atom_id res chain seq x y z
N LYS A 1 4.30 -3.57 1.76
CA LYS A 1 4.64 -2.81 0.53
C LYS A 1 4.83 -3.78 -0.63
N LEU A 2 4.20 -3.55 -1.78
CA LEU A 2 4.36 -4.33 -3.02
C LEU A 2 4.24 -3.41 -4.25
N ASN A 3 4.66 -3.87 -5.43
CA ASN A 3 4.65 -3.08 -6.67
C ASN A 3 3.43 -3.42 -7.53
N ALA A 4 2.87 -2.40 -8.17
CA ALA A 4 1.71 -2.46 -9.04
C ALA A 4 1.88 -1.46 -10.20
N THR A 5 0.97 -1.53 -11.16
CA THR A 5 0.86 -0.56 -12.25
C THR A 5 -0.43 0.25 -12.11
N ASN A 6 -0.54 1.37 -12.82
CA ASN A 6 -1.79 2.15 -12.88
C ASN A 6 -3.02 1.31 -13.31
N GLU A 7 -2.83 0.17 -13.98
CA GLU A 7 -3.92 -0.68 -14.44
C GLU A 7 -4.49 -1.59 -13.34
N ASN A 8 -3.66 -2.04 -12.40
CA ASN A 8 -4.07 -3.00 -11.38
C ASN A 8 -3.97 -2.47 -9.94
N ALA A 9 -3.42 -1.27 -9.73
CA ALA A 9 -3.19 -0.75 -8.39
C ALA A 9 -4.48 -0.59 -7.57
N GLU A 10 -5.54 -0.03 -8.16
CA GLU A 10 -6.84 0.11 -7.47
C GLU A 10 -7.43 -1.25 -7.11
N GLN A 11 -7.48 -2.17 -8.07
CA GLN A 11 -8.04 -3.50 -7.84
C GLN A 11 -7.29 -4.27 -6.75
N ILE A 12 -5.96 -4.17 -6.73
CA ILE A 12 -5.15 -4.77 -5.67
C ILE A 12 -5.46 -4.10 -4.34
N GLY A 13 -5.59 -2.78 -4.31
CA GLY A 13 -5.99 -2.04 -3.10
C GLY A 13 -7.32 -2.51 -2.53
N ASP A 14 -8.34 -2.62 -3.38
CA ASP A 14 -9.67 -3.11 -3.00
C ASP A 14 -9.61 -4.53 -2.44
N MET A 15 -8.90 -5.44 -3.12
CA MET A 15 -8.70 -6.82 -2.64
C MET A 15 -7.99 -6.86 -1.28
N LEU A 16 -6.96 -6.04 -1.08
CA LEU A 16 -6.27 -5.97 0.21
C LEU A 16 -7.22 -5.51 1.33
N MET A 17 -8.11 -4.56 1.06
CA MET A 17 -9.09 -4.10 2.04
C MET A 17 -10.18 -5.15 2.30
N GLU A 18 -10.78 -5.70 1.24
CA GLU A 18 -11.97 -6.57 1.34
C GLU A 18 -11.64 -8.00 1.74
N GLU A 19 -10.53 -8.57 1.23
CA GLU A 19 -10.22 -9.99 1.38
C GLU A 19 -9.15 -10.26 2.46
N THR A 20 -8.27 -9.28 2.70
CA THR A 20 -7.15 -9.45 3.65
C THR A 20 -7.28 -8.63 4.93
N GLY A 21 -8.24 -7.71 5.01
CA GLY A 21 -8.52 -6.91 6.19
C GLY A 21 -7.56 -5.73 6.40
N ALA A 22 -7.04 -5.13 5.32
CA ALA A 22 -6.23 -3.92 5.43
C ALA A 22 -7.07 -2.77 6.01
N LEU A 23 -6.52 -2.07 7.01
CA LEU A 23 -7.13 -0.89 7.63
C LEU A 23 -7.05 0.33 6.73
N SER A 24 -5.98 0.42 5.95
CA SER A 24 -5.79 1.44 4.92
C SER A 24 -4.86 0.94 3.83
N VAL A 25 -5.02 1.51 2.64
CA VAL A 25 -4.12 1.30 1.50
C VAL A 25 -3.66 2.66 1.00
N THR A 26 -2.36 2.81 0.81
CA THR A 26 -1.71 4.02 0.28
C THR A 26 -0.97 3.69 -1.00
N PHE A 27 -1.22 4.51 -2.03
CA PHE A 27 -0.51 4.45 -3.31
C PHE A 27 0.63 5.47 -3.31
N LEU A 28 1.85 4.98 -3.49
CA LEU A 28 3.07 5.78 -3.50
C LEU A 28 3.72 5.71 -4.88
N ASP A 29 4.36 6.80 -5.27
CA ASP A 29 5.23 6.82 -6.44
C ASP A 29 6.47 5.96 -6.19
N ALA A 30 6.76 5.03 -7.10
CA ALA A 30 7.95 4.19 -7.00
C ALA A 30 9.22 4.86 -7.55
N GLN A 31 9.10 5.92 -8.38
CA GLN A 31 10.23 6.46 -9.17
C GLN A 31 10.31 8.00 -9.22
N ASP A 32 9.67 8.74 -8.31
CA ASP A 32 9.61 10.22 -8.33
C ASP A 32 9.16 10.78 -9.70
N THR A 33 8.24 10.07 -10.36
CA THR A 33 7.65 10.49 -11.64
C THR A 33 6.50 11.46 -11.40
N PRO A 34 6.57 12.72 -11.87
CA PRO A 34 5.47 13.65 -11.71
C PRO A 34 4.22 13.16 -12.45
N VAL A 35 3.12 13.00 -11.71
CA VAL A 35 1.79 12.80 -12.29
C VAL A 35 1.13 14.18 -12.46
N PHE A 36 0.68 14.48 -13.67
CA PHE A 36 -0.05 15.73 -13.94
C PHE A 36 -1.51 15.59 -13.52
N GLU A 37 -2.15 16.71 -13.19
CA GLU A 37 -3.56 16.72 -12.81
C GLU A 37 -4.42 16.02 -13.88
N PRO A 38 -5.24 15.04 -13.47
CA PRO A 38 -6.16 14.37 -14.36
C PRO A 38 -7.33 15.30 -14.73
N LEU A 39 -8.06 14.97 -15.80
CA LEU A 39 -9.24 15.75 -16.17
C LEU A 39 -10.32 15.63 -15.07
N PRO A 40 -11.28 16.58 -14.99
CA PRO A 40 -12.38 16.46 -14.05
C PRO A 40 -13.11 15.12 -14.19
N GLY A 41 -13.08 14.30 -13.13
CA GLY A 41 -13.69 12.97 -13.10
C GLY A 41 -12.75 11.81 -13.42
N GLU A 42 -11.48 12.08 -13.72
CA GLU A 42 -10.45 11.06 -13.88
C GLU A 42 -9.61 10.91 -12.60
N THR A 43 -9.30 9.67 -12.24
CA THR A 43 -8.30 9.34 -11.22
C THR A 43 -7.14 8.66 -11.95
N ARG A 44 -5.92 9.18 -11.80
CA ARG A 44 -4.74 8.63 -12.46
C ARG A 44 -3.64 8.36 -11.43
N LEU A 45 -3.15 7.12 -11.42
CA LEU A 45 -2.02 6.70 -10.60
C LEU A 45 -0.72 6.67 -11.41
N TRP A 46 0.40 6.48 -10.70
CA TRP A 46 1.72 6.34 -11.31
C TRP A 46 1.82 5.05 -12.13
N GLY A 47 2.61 5.08 -13.20
CA GLY A 47 2.86 3.92 -14.05
C GLY A 47 3.45 2.75 -13.26
N ASP A 48 4.44 3.04 -12.42
CA ASP A 48 4.97 2.15 -11.39
C ASP A 48 4.54 2.68 -10.02
N THR A 49 3.59 1.98 -9.41
CA THR A 49 2.98 2.37 -8.13
C THR A 49 3.36 1.39 -7.03
N ASP A 50 3.88 1.91 -5.93
CA ASP A 50 4.05 1.16 -4.71
C ASP A 50 2.76 1.15 -3.90
N ILE A 51 2.24 -0.03 -3.59
CA ILE A 51 1.08 -0.22 -2.70
C ILE A 51 1.58 -0.52 -1.29
N LEU A 52 1.16 0.30 -0.33
CA LEU A 52 1.39 0.08 1.09
C LEU A 52 0.04 -0.15 1.77
N ALA A 53 -0.15 -1.36 2.30
CA ALA A 53 -1.31 -1.71 3.11
C ALA A 53 -0.92 -1.75 4.58
N LEU A 54 -1.72 -1.09 5.42
CA LEU A 54 -1.58 -1.10 6.87
C LEU A 54 -2.54 -2.12 7.46
N TYR A 55 -2.05 -2.93 8.39
CA TYR A 55 -2.82 -3.94 9.10
C TYR A 55 -2.72 -3.72 10.60
N ASP A 56 -3.66 -4.33 11.32
CA ASP A 56 -3.51 -4.51 12.76
C ASP A 56 -2.25 -5.32 13.07
N ALA A 57 -1.59 -5.03 14.20
CA ALA A 57 -0.38 -5.73 14.61
C ALA A 57 -0.61 -7.23 14.88
N GLU A 58 -1.86 -7.64 15.15
CA GLU A 58 -2.24 -9.03 15.35
C GLU A 58 -2.60 -9.77 14.05
N ALA A 59 -2.55 -9.10 12.89
CA ALA A 59 -2.92 -9.71 11.62
C ALA A 59 -1.97 -10.84 11.20
N ASP A 60 -2.53 -11.94 10.69
CA ASP A 60 -1.74 -13.06 10.18
C ASP A 60 -1.11 -12.72 8.82
N THR A 61 0.17 -12.37 8.87
CA THR A 61 0.96 -12.03 7.68
C THR A 61 1.02 -13.17 6.65
N ASN A 62 1.03 -14.43 7.08
CA ASN A 62 1.08 -15.57 6.15
C ASN A 62 -0.23 -15.70 5.38
N PHE A 63 -1.36 -15.56 6.09
CA PHE A 63 -2.67 -15.54 5.45
C PHE A 63 -2.76 -14.44 4.38
N ILE A 64 -2.32 -13.23 4.70
CA ILE A 64 -2.31 -12.09 3.78
C ILE A 64 -1.49 -12.41 2.53
N ILE A 65 -0.26 -12.90 2.70
CA ILE A 65 0.62 -13.24 1.57
C ILE A 65 0.01 -14.35 0.70
N ASP A 66 -0.63 -15.34 1.31
CA ASP A 66 -1.27 -16.44 0.60
C ASP A 66 -2.50 -15.98 -0.19
N GLN A 67 -3.32 -15.06 0.35
CA GLN A 67 -4.41 -14.44 -0.40
C GLN A 67 -3.89 -13.66 -1.61
N ILE A 68 -2.84 -12.85 -1.43
CA ILE A 68 -2.24 -12.09 -2.53
C ILE A 68 -1.75 -13.03 -3.63
N LYS A 69 -1.09 -14.13 -3.28
CA LYS A 69 -0.66 -15.15 -4.27
C LYS A 69 -1.83 -15.82 -4.98
N ALA A 70 -2.93 -16.08 -4.27
CA ALA A 70 -4.11 -16.73 -4.82
C ALA A 70 -4.93 -15.83 -5.77
N SER A 71 -4.80 -14.50 -5.64
CA SER A 71 -5.53 -13.52 -6.45
C SER A 71 -5.19 -13.55 -7.94
N ASN A 72 -4.02 -14.07 -8.32
CA ASN A 72 -3.44 -13.98 -9.67
C ASN A 72 -3.32 -12.54 -10.24
N MET A 73 -3.45 -11.51 -9.40
CA MET A 73 -3.34 -10.10 -9.80
C MET A 73 -1.89 -9.62 -9.92
N LEU A 74 -0.97 -10.37 -9.31
CA LEU A 74 0.47 -10.16 -9.31
C LEU A 74 1.19 -11.39 -9.86
N ALA A 75 2.42 -11.20 -10.34
CA ALA A 75 3.27 -12.32 -10.75
C ALA A 75 3.57 -13.25 -9.56
N GLU A 76 3.72 -14.57 -9.79
CA GLU A 76 3.97 -15.56 -8.73
C GLU A 76 5.16 -15.20 -7.80
N ASN A 77 6.17 -14.52 -8.33
CA ASN A 77 7.37 -14.09 -7.61
C ASN A 77 7.41 -12.57 -7.37
N PHE A 78 6.26 -11.94 -7.13
CA PHE A 78 6.21 -10.50 -6.86
C PHE A 78 7.08 -10.11 -5.66
N ALA A 79 7.73 -8.96 -5.76
CA ALA A 79 8.51 -8.40 -4.67
C ALA A 79 7.57 -7.74 -3.65
N TYR A 80 7.78 -8.05 -2.37
CA TYR A 80 7.09 -7.39 -1.28
C TYR A 80 8.00 -7.24 -0.06
N LYS A 81 7.64 -6.29 0.80
CA LYS A 81 8.28 -6.04 2.08
C LYS A 81 7.20 -5.96 3.16
N VAL A 82 7.40 -6.72 4.24
CA VAL A 82 6.62 -6.63 5.47
C VAL A 82 7.47 -5.92 6.52
N GLU A 83 6.91 -4.90 7.15
CA GLU A 83 7.53 -4.16 8.24
C GLU A 83 6.55 -4.07 9.39
N GLN A 84 6.99 -4.45 10.59
CA GLN A 84 6.21 -4.24 11.80
C GLN A 84 6.43 -2.81 12.29
N LEU A 85 5.35 -2.09 12.52
CA LEU A 85 5.40 -0.76 13.12
C LEU A 85 5.32 -0.92 14.64
N GLU A 86 6.19 -0.20 15.36
CA GLU A 86 6.12 -0.13 16.81
C GLU A 86 4.85 0.63 17.22
N ASP A 87 4.13 0.11 18.23
CA ASP A 87 3.02 0.82 18.85
C ASP A 87 3.57 2.03 19.61
N LYS A 88 3.44 3.21 19.02
CA LYS A 88 3.93 4.47 19.53
C LYS A 88 2.81 5.50 19.52
N ASP A 89 2.82 6.36 20.53
CA ASP A 89 1.98 7.56 20.56
C ASP A 89 2.55 8.60 19.58
N TRP A 90 2.30 8.37 18.28
CA TRP A 90 2.83 9.17 17.18
C TRP A 90 2.50 10.66 17.31
N GLU A 91 1.40 11.01 17.99
CA GLU A 91 1.01 12.40 18.30
C GLU A 91 1.91 13.08 19.33
N ARG A 92 2.65 12.33 20.15
CA ARG A 92 3.66 12.89 21.06
C ARG A 92 5.04 12.90 20.45
N GLU A 93 5.41 11.84 19.74
CA GLU A 93 6.74 11.71 19.13
C GLU A 93 6.99 12.77 18.03
N TRP A 94 5.98 13.13 17.23
CA TRP A 94 6.15 14.19 16.23
C TRP A 94 6.30 15.58 16.85
N MET A 95 5.69 15.84 18.02
CA MET A 95 5.83 17.11 18.74
C MET A 95 7.23 17.29 19.32
N GLU A 96 7.89 16.21 19.74
CA GLU A 96 9.27 16.26 20.24
C GLU A 96 10.29 16.44 19.10
N ASN A 97 10.04 15.89 17.91
CA ASN A 97 10.96 15.93 16.78
C ASN A 97 10.71 17.08 15.79
N PHE A 98 9.57 17.78 15.90
CA PHE A 98 9.30 18.97 15.10
C PHE A 98 9.98 20.18 15.75
N HIS A 99 11.08 20.61 15.14
CA HIS A 99 11.74 21.87 15.48
C HIS A 99 11.56 22.84 14.29
N PRO A 100 11.09 24.07 14.54
CA PRO A 100 10.77 25.04 13.49
C PRO A 100 11.98 25.48 12.66
#